data_AF-X1SKH2-F1
#
_entry.id   AF-X1SKH2-F1
#
_cell.length_a   1.000
_cell.length_b   1.000
_cell.length_c   1.000
_cell.angle_alpha   90.00
_cell.angle_beta   90.00
_cell.angle_gamma   90.00
#
_symmetry.space_group_name_H-M   'P 1'
#
loop_
_entity.id
_entity.type
_entity.pdbx_description
1 polymer ?
#
loop_
_entity_poly.entity_id
_entity_poly.type
_entity_poly.pdbx_seq_one_letter_code
_entity_poly.pdbx_strand_id
1 'polypeptide(L)'
;MSGYQQKRVLVTAKTYPTPASKGAEVSCTAGITDDGKWIRLFPIPFRLMGGDKQFSKYQWIEVATKKSTDPRKESFEVDPDTLQIVSDPLPTKDAWKARKDLILRLQTPSLCASSS
;
A
#
# COMPACT_ATOMS: atom_id res chain seq x y z
N MET A 1 -13.76 -20.99 0.87
CA MET A 1 -13.61 -19.75 1.64
C MET A 1 -12.37 -19.04 1.13
N SER A 2 -12.54 -18.04 0.27
CA SER A 2 -11.44 -17.35 -0.41
C SER A 2 -10.62 -16.57 0.63
N GLY A 3 -9.36 -16.96 0.85
CA GLY A 3 -8.48 -16.44 1.91
C GLY A 3 -7.99 -15.01 1.72
N TYR A 4 -8.81 -14.14 1.14
CA TYR A 4 -8.53 -12.71 1.03
C TYR A 4 -9.00 -12.00 2.30
N GLN A 5 -8.15 -11.13 2.83
CA GLN A 5 -8.42 -10.26 3.96
C GLN A 5 -8.42 -8.82 3.48
N GLN A 6 -9.50 -8.10 3.72
CA GLN A 6 -9.51 -6.66 3.49
C GLN A 6 -8.52 -5.97 4.42
N LYS A 7 -7.66 -5.13 3.85
CA LYS A 7 -6.69 -4.33 4.58
C LYS A 7 -6.78 -2.89 4.12
N ARG A 8 -6.75 -1.99 5.08
CA ARG A 8 -6.57 -0.56 4.84
C ARG A 8 -5.08 -0.28 4.75
N VAL A 9 -4.67 0.33 3.65
CA VAL A 9 -3.27 0.58 3.30
C VAL A 9 -3.14 2.04 2.89
N LEU A 10 -2.23 2.75 3.54
CA LEU A 10 -1.78 4.06 3.10
C LEU A 10 -0.71 3.89 2.03
N VAL A 11 -0.99 4.36 0.83
CA VAL A 11 -0.05 4.30 -0.29
C VAL A 11 1.06 5.33 -0.08
N THR A 12 2.28 4.86 0.16
CA THR A 12 3.44 5.75 0.42
C THR A 12 4.37 5.83 -0.78
N ALA A 13 4.52 4.75 -1.53
CA ALA A 13 5.40 4.65 -2.68
C ALA A 13 4.74 3.89 -3.84
N LYS A 14 4.98 4.36 -5.05
CA LYS A 14 4.63 3.69 -6.30
C LYS A 14 5.92 3.56 -7.09
N THR A 15 6.28 2.36 -7.52
CA THR A 15 7.41 2.20 -8.44
C THR A 15 6.95 2.41 -9.87
N TYR A 16 7.88 2.60 -10.80
CA TYR A 16 7.55 2.65 -12.22
C TYR A 16 6.89 1.33 -12.66
N PRO A 17 5.89 1.40 -13.56
CA PRO A 17 5.27 0.19 -14.09
C PRO A 17 6.30 -0.67 -14.81
N THR A 18 6.26 -1.97 -14.57
CA THR A 18 6.95 -2.96 -15.37
C THR A 18 6.00 -3.43 -16.48
N PRO A 19 6.45 -3.53 -17.74
CA PRO A 19 5.64 -4.09 -18.80
C PRO A 19 5.33 -5.56 -18.47
N ALA A 20 4.06 -5.90 -18.27
CA ALA A 20 3.65 -7.29 -18.12
C ALA A 20 3.33 -7.91 -19.48
N SER A 21 3.51 -9.24 -19.58
CA SER A 21 3.46 -10.03 -20.82
C SER A 21 2.13 -10.02 -21.60
N LYS A 22 1.11 -9.25 -21.17
CA LYS A 22 -0.21 -9.15 -21.82
C LYS A 22 -0.65 -7.70 -22.14
N GLY A 23 0.27 -6.74 -22.15
CA GLY A 23 -0.04 -5.33 -22.45
C GLY A 23 -0.73 -4.57 -21.30
N ALA A 24 -0.92 -5.22 -20.15
CA ALA A 24 -1.27 -4.54 -18.91
C ALA A 24 0.02 -4.13 -18.19
N GLU A 25 0.29 -2.84 -18.11
CA GLU A 25 1.34 -2.33 -17.24
C GLU A 25 0.98 -2.63 -15.79
N VAL A 26 1.91 -3.18 -15.01
CA VAL A 26 1.71 -3.43 -13.58
C VAL A 26 2.79 -2.73 -12.78
N SER A 27 2.47 -2.25 -11.60
CA SER A 27 3.43 -1.62 -10.70
C SER A 27 3.44 -2.28 -9.33
N CYS A 28 4.60 -2.20 -8.69
CA CYS A 28 4.73 -2.49 -7.29
C CYS A 28 4.32 -1.24 -6.49
N THR A 29 3.28 -1.39 -5.67
CA THR A 29 2.86 -0.35 -4.75
C THR A 29 3.27 -0.73 -3.35
N ALA A 30 4.00 0.16 -2.68
CA ALA A 30 4.35 0.01 -1.27
C ALA A 30 3.43 0.90 -0.44
N GLY A 31 2.95 0.34 0.66
CA GLY A 31 2.13 1.07 1.61
C GLY A 31 2.30 0.57 3.03
N ILE A 32 1.60 1.24 3.93
CA ILE A 32 1.60 0.92 5.36
C ILE A 32 0.16 0.66 5.77
N THR A 33 -0.10 -0.44 6.47
CA THR A 33 -1.44 -0.75 6.96
C THR A 33 -1.85 0.20 8.09
N ASP A 34 -3.13 0.26 8.43
CA ASP A 34 -3.59 0.98 9.63
C ASP A 34 -2.94 0.48 10.93
N ASP A 35 -2.56 -0.80 10.97
CA ASP A 35 -1.81 -1.45 12.05
C ASP A 35 -0.30 -1.09 12.07
N GLY A 36 0.17 -0.26 11.14
CA GLY A 36 1.57 0.19 11.06
C GLY A 36 2.56 -0.77 10.41
N LYS A 37 2.07 -1.86 9.79
CA LYS A 37 2.91 -2.82 9.09
C LYS A 37 3.15 -2.40 7.65
N TRP A 38 4.38 -2.59 7.18
CA TRP A 38 4.68 -2.44 5.76
C TRP A 38 4.03 -3.56 4.96
N ILE A 39 3.39 -3.17 3.87
CA ILE A 39 2.77 -4.10 2.94
C ILE A 39 3.18 -3.75 1.51
N ARG A 40 3.62 -4.77 0.78
CA ARG A 40 3.98 -4.65 -0.62
C ARG A 40 2.88 -5.30 -1.46
N LEU A 41 2.17 -4.45 -2.20
CA LEU A 41 1.08 -4.83 -3.08
C LEU A 41 1.66 -5.07 -4.48
N PHE A 42 1.65 -6.32 -4.93
CA PHE A 42 2.09 -6.69 -6.28
C PHE A 42 1.31 -7.90 -6.80
N PRO A 43 0.88 -7.91 -8.08
CA PRO A 43 0.94 -6.82 -9.07
C PRO A 43 -0.30 -5.90 -9.01
N ILE A 44 -0.10 -4.57 -8.98
CA ILE A 44 -1.20 -3.61 -9.16
C ILE A 44 -1.25 -3.19 -10.64
N PRO A 45 -2.37 -3.38 -11.36
CA PRO A 45 -2.50 -2.95 -12.74
C PRO A 45 -2.53 -1.42 -12.83
N PHE A 46 -1.76 -0.87 -13.79
CA PHE A 46 -1.74 0.54 -14.16
C PHE A 46 -3.11 1.07 -14.56
N ARG A 47 -3.99 0.16 -15.00
CA ARG A 47 -5.46 0.20 -14.87
C ARG A 47 -5.98 1.21 -13.84
N LEU A 48 -5.59 0.93 -12.61
CA LEU A 48 -6.04 1.60 -11.39
C LEU A 48 -5.11 2.73 -10.95
N MET A 49 -4.07 2.99 -11.74
CA MET A 49 -3.17 4.12 -11.60
C MET A 49 -3.36 5.15 -12.73
N GLY A 50 -4.41 5.06 -13.57
CA GLY A 50 -4.64 5.91 -14.76
C GLY A 50 -5.99 6.68 -14.89
N GLY A 51 -7.09 6.32 -14.19
CA GLY A 51 -8.42 6.95 -14.35
C GLY A 51 -9.26 7.11 -13.07
N ASP A 52 -10.59 7.25 -13.11
CA ASP A 52 -11.48 7.58 -11.97
C ASP A 52 -11.38 6.69 -10.70
N LYS A 53 -10.82 5.48 -10.79
CA LYS A 53 -10.50 4.61 -9.63
C LYS A 53 -9.05 4.79 -9.13
N GLN A 54 -8.36 5.86 -9.52
CA GLN A 54 -6.98 6.17 -9.16
C GLN A 54 -6.85 6.61 -7.72
N PHE A 55 -6.07 5.85 -6.95
CA PHE A 55 -5.55 6.36 -5.70
C PHE A 55 -4.31 7.24 -5.94
N SER A 56 -4.16 8.31 -5.17
CA SER A 56 -3.02 9.22 -5.20
C SER A 56 -1.95 8.83 -4.17
N LYS A 57 -0.76 9.45 -4.25
CA LYS A 57 0.28 9.27 -3.23
C LYS A 57 -0.23 9.83 -1.89
N TYR A 58 -0.02 9.09 -0.80
CA TYR A 58 -0.53 9.39 0.55
C TYR A 58 -2.06 9.38 0.66
N GLN A 59 -2.68 8.41 -0.01
CA GLN A 59 -4.10 8.16 0.09
C GLN A 59 -4.35 6.81 0.75
N TRP A 60 -5.39 6.75 1.57
CA TRP A 60 -5.85 5.50 2.15
C TRP A 60 -6.70 4.76 1.14
N ILE A 61 -6.33 3.51 0.89
CA ILE A 61 -7.08 2.56 0.09
C ILE A 61 -7.43 1.35 0.95
N GLU A 62 -8.55 0.73 0.65
CA GLU A 62 -8.94 -0.57 1.17
C GLU A 62 -8.90 -1.57 0.01
N VAL A 63 -8.18 -2.67 0.20
CA VAL A 63 -8.00 -3.68 -0.83
C VAL A 63 -7.99 -5.05 -0.20
N ALA A 64 -8.58 -6.03 -0.89
CA ALA A 64 -8.54 -7.42 -0.46
C ALA A 64 -7.14 -7.99 -0.78
N THR A 65 -6.44 -8.42 0.25
CA THR A 65 -5.08 -8.96 0.15
C THR A 65 -5.07 -10.42 0.62
N LYS A 66 -4.32 -11.27 -0.06
CA LYS A 66 -4.10 -12.65 0.30
C LYS A 66 -2.63 -12.86 0.60
N LYS A 67 -2.36 -13.65 1.64
CA LYS A 67 -0.99 -14.05 1.97
C LYS A 67 -0.42 -14.84 0.79
N SER A 68 0.64 -14.31 0.18
CA SER A 68 1.33 -15.04 -0.87
C SER A 68 2.07 -16.24 -0.26
N THR A 69 2.30 -17.27 -1.07
CA THR A 69 3.11 -18.45 -0.69
C THR A 69 4.61 -18.12 -0.61
N ASP A 70 4.99 -16.88 -0.95
CA ASP A 70 6.36 -16.38 -0.88
C ASP A 70 6.90 -16.38 0.56
N PRO A 71 8.18 -16.73 0.79
CA PRO A 71 8.78 -16.78 2.12
C PRO A 71 8.89 -15.40 2.79
N ARG A 72 8.74 -14.31 2.03
CA ARG A 72 8.74 -12.95 2.59
C ARG A 72 7.39 -12.64 3.21
N LYS A 73 7.38 -12.38 4.53
CA LYS A 73 6.18 -12.08 5.32
C LYS A 73 5.40 -10.85 4.84
N GLU A 74 6.02 -9.98 4.04
CA GLU A 74 5.48 -8.71 3.57
C GLU A 74 4.95 -8.76 2.12
N SER A 75 5.08 -9.91 1.43
CA SER A 75 4.58 -10.12 0.08
C SER A 75 3.11 -10.57 0.12
N PHE A 76 2.20 -9.70 -0.35
CA PHE A 76 0.79 -10.01 -0.42
C PHE A 76 0.30 -9.90 -1.87
N GLU A 77 -0.42 -10.93 -2.31
CA GLU A 77 -1.21 -10.83 -3.54
C GLU A 77 -2.42 -9.97 -3.24
N VAL A 78 -2.76 -9.10 -4.18
CA VAL A 78 -3.84 -8.13 -4.03
C VAL A 78 -4.84 -8.36 -5.13
N ASP A 79 -6.11 -8.23 -4.80
CA ASP A 79 -7.15 -8.21 -5.80
C ASP A 79 -7.45 -6.77 -6.22
N PRO A 80 -6.98 -6.33 -7.41
CA PRO A 80 -7.14 -4.95 -7.85
C PRO A 80 -8.60 -4.56 -8.07
N ASP A 81 -9.50 -5.51 -8.38
CA ASP A 81 -10.91 -5.20 -8.61
C ASP A 81 -11.62 -4.79 -7.32
N THR A 82 -11.15 -5.29 -6.18
CA THR A 82 -11.63 -4.94 -4.83
C THR A 82 -11.06 -3.65 -4.26
N LEU A 83 -10.19 -2.94 -5.00
CA LEU A 83 -9.57 -1.71 -4.50
C LEU A 83 -10.59 -0.58 -4.40
N GLN A 84 -10.74 -0.02 -3.20
CA GLN A 84 -11.58 1.12 -2.90
C GLN A 84 -10.78 2.25 -2.24
N ILE A 85 -11.02 3.48 -2.68
CA ILE A 85 -10.42 4.67 -2.06
C ILE A 85 -11.30 5.06 -0.88
N VAL A 86 -10.75 5.03 0.33
CA VAL A 86 -11.50 5.29 1.57
C VAL A 86 -11.27 6.70 2.13
N SER A 87 -10.33 7.45 1.56
CA SER A 87 -10.01 8.81 2.02
C SER A 87 -9.46 9.66 0.89
N ASP A 88 -9.57 10.98 1.02
CA ASP A 88 -8.89 11.95 0.18
C ASP A 88 -7.36 11.88 0.34
N PRO A 89 -6.57 12.31 -0.67
CA PRO A 89 -5.13 12.34 -0.54
C PRO A 89 -4.73 13.30 0.58
N LEU A 90 -3.85 12.84 1.48
CA LEU A 90 -3.38 13.66 2.60
C LEU A 90 -2.79 14.98 2.07
N PRO A 91 -3.26 16.14 2.54
CA PRO A 91 -2.79 17.43 2.04
C PRO A 91 -1.30 17.61 2.29
N THR A 92 -0.63 18.34 1.40
CA THR A 92 0.78 18.74 1.53
C THR A 92 0.97 19.96 2.43
N LYS A 93 -0.12 20.60 2.87
CA LYS A 93 -0.11 21.74 3.79
C LYS A 93 0.48 21.29 5.14
N ASP A 94 1.40 22.08 5.69
CA ASP A 94 2.22 21.77 6.88
C ASP A 94 3.38 20.77 6.70
N ALA A 95 4.26 21.04 5.72
CA ALA A 95 5.66 20.57 5.71
C ALA A 95 5.86 19.06 5.98
N TRP A 96 5.01 18.21 5.37
CA TRP A 96 5.11 16.76 5.53
C TRP A 96 4.89 16.27 6.97
N LYS A 97 4.48 17.13 7.91
CA LYS A 97 4.42 16.81 9.34
C LYS A 97 3.35 15.78 9.64
N ALA A 98 2.15 15.92 9.07
CA ALA A 98 1.08 14.92 9.23
C ALA A 98 1.46 13.56 8.64
N ARG A 99 2.16 13.55 7.48
CA ARG A 99 2.65 12.32 6.84
C ARG A 99 3.79 11.68 7.65
N LYS A 100 4.75 12.48 8.13
CA LYS A 100 5.86 12.03 8.98
C LYS A 100 5.36 11.52 10.32
N ASP A 101 4.47 12.24 10.99
CA ASP A 101 3.91 11.84 12.28
C ASP A 101 3.15 10.51 12.14
N LEU A 102 2.34 10.38 11.08
CA LEU A 102 1.62 9.15 10.83
C LEU A 102 2.56 7.99 10.44
N ILE A 103 3.51 8.20 9.53
CA ILE A 103 4.50 7.17 9.16
C ILE A 103 5.39 6.81 10.35
N LEU A 104 5.83 7.77 11.17
CA LEU A 104 6.68 7.56 12.33
C LEU A 104 5.92 6.79 13.42
N ARG A 105 4.68 7.17 13.71
CA ARG A 105 3.80 6.42 14.63
C ARG A 105 3.59 4.99 14.15
N LEU A 106 3.32 4.81 12.86
CA LEU A 106 3.08 3.51 12.25
C LEU A 106 4.36 2.65 12.16
N GLN A 107 5.53 3.24 11.90
CA GLN A 107 6.84 2.58 11.91
C GLN A 107 7.31 2.18 13.31
N THR A 108 6.57 2.50 14.37
CA THR A 108 6.92 2.12 15.74
C THR A 108 6.31 0.76 16.09
N PRO A 109 6.91 -0.35 15.62
CA PRO A 109 7.23 -1.41 16.54
C PRO A 109 8.75 -1.57 16.57
N SER A 110 9.35 -1.36 17.74
CA SER A 110 10.78 -1.53 18.04
C SER A 110 11.77 -0.56 17.37
N LEU A 111 11.78 0.70 17.82
CA LEU A 111 13.02 1.50 17.90
C LEU A 111 13.53 1.60 19.36
N CYS A 112 13.04 0.72 20.23
CA CYS A 112 13.61 0.48 21.56
C CYS A 112 13.96 -1.00 21.68
N ALA A 113 15.10 -1.37 21.10
CA ALA A 113 15.88 -2.54 21.51
C ALA A 113 17.37 -2.19 21.41
N SER A 114 17.74 -1.12 22.12
CA SER A 114 19.09 -0.96 22.65
C SER A 114 18.93 -0.33 24.03
N SER A 115 18.29 -1.11 24.90
CA SER A 115 18.41 -0.95 26.35
C SER A 115 19.83 -1.33 26.77
N SER A 116 20.42 -0.43 27.56
CA SER A 116 21.53 -0.65 28.49
C SER A 116 22.95 -0.64 27.92
#